data_AF-A0A9D1W7M3-F1
#
_entry.id   AF-A0A9D1W7M3-F1
#
_cell.length_a   1.000
_cell.length_b   1.000
_cell.length_c   1.000
_cell.angle_alpha   90.00
_cell.angle_beta   90.00
_cell.angle_gamma   90.00
#
_symmetry.space_group_name_H-M   'P 1'
#
loop_
_entity.id
_entity.type
_entity.pdbx_description
1 polymer ?
#
loop_
_entity_poly.entity_id
_entity_poly.type
_entity_poly.pdbx_seq_one_letter_code
_entity_poly.pdbx_strand_id
1 'polypeptide(L)' 'MPIENFGTPQIVTDSKISFDDFKDIVLEDYKTAVISRQISLLGRKEVLTGKAKFGVFGDGKELPQIA' A
#
# COMPACT_ATOMS: atom_id res chain seq x y z
N MET A 1 -17.81 -11.23 16.69
CA MET A 1 -16.43 -10.76 16.47
C MET A 1 -16.53 -9.42 15.77
N PRO A 2 -16.00 -8.34 16.37
CA PRO A 2 -15.96 -7.04 15.71
C PRO A 2 -14.90 -7.08 14.60
N ILE A 3 -15.33 -6.74 13.40
CA ILE A 3 -14.52 -6.59 12.20
C ILE A 3 -13.71 -5.31 12.41
N GLU A 4 -12.38 -5.42 12.39
CA GLU A 4 -11.49 -4.28 12.60
C GLU A 4 -11.65 -3.27 11.46
N ASN A 5 -11.66 -2.01 11.87
CA ASN A 5 -11.92 -0.81 11.07
C ASN A 5 -11.01 -0.76 9.83
N PHE A 6 -11.55 -1.10 8.66
CA PHE A 6 -10.89 -0.73 7.40
C PHE A 6 -11.01 0.78 7.27
N GLY A 7 -9.88 1.46 7.43
CA GLY A 7 -9.75 2.90 7.25
C GLY A 7 -10.37 3.32 5.93
N THR A 8 -11.48 4.04 6.01
CA THR A 8 -12.06 4.74 4.88
C THR A 8 -11.00 5.68 4.34
N PRO A 9 -10.70 5.70 3.02
CA PRO A 9 -9.94 6.79 2.45
C PRO A 9 -10.77 8.06 2.70
N GLN A 10 -10.24 8.95 3.53
CA GLN A 10 -10.83 10.25 3.78
C GLN A 10 -10.84 10.97 2.43
N ILE A 11 -12.00 11.05 1.78
CA ILE A 11 -12.16 11.90 0.60
C ILE A 11 -12.09 13.34 1.13
N VAL A 12 -10.90 13.93 1.00
CA VAL A 12 -10.57 15.23 1.57
C VAL A 12 -11.39 16.29 0.85
N THR A 13 -12.45 16.75 1.51
CA THR A 13 -13.19 17.94 1.12
C THR A 13 -12.36 19.18 1.44
N ASP A 14 -12.06 19.97 0.40
CA ASP A 14 -11.48 21.32 0.33
C ASP A 14 -11.35 22.10 1.67
N SER A 15 -10.46 21.61 2.53
CA SER A 15 -10.09 22.20 3.81
C SER A 15 -8.58 22.27 3.80
N LYS A 16 -7.99 23.46 4.00
CA LYS A 16 -6.54 23.68 3.96
C LYS A 16 -5.82 22.67 4.87
N ILE A 17 -5.26 21.63 4.27
CA ILE A 17 -4.46 20.61 4.94
C ILE A 17 -3.21 21.32 5.49
N SER A 18 -2.89 21.14 6.78
CA SER A 18 -1.66 21.70 7.34
C SER A 18 -0.45 21.04 6.67
N PHE A 19 0.68 21.75 6.60
CA PHE A 19 1.91 21.20 6.03
C PHE A 19 2.36 19.91 6.75
N ASP A 20 2.23 19.88 8.08
CA ASP A 20 2.56 18.69 8.88
C ASP A 20 1.62 17.52 8.58
N ASP A 21 0.31 17.78 8.48
CA ASP A 21 -0.67 16.74 8.12
C ASP A 21 -0.41 16.19 6.72
N PHE A 22 -0.06 17.05 5.76
CA PHE A 22 0.31 16.62 4.41
C PHE A 22 1.59 15.78 4.41
N LYS A 23 2.59 16.16 5.21
CA LYS A 23 3.82 15.39 5.36
C LYS A 23 3.55 14.00 5.93
N ASP A 24 2.68 13.90 6.93
CA ASP A 24 2.33 12.62 7.54
C ASP A 24 1.58 11.71 6.56
N ILE A 25 0.65 12.27 5.76
CA ILE A 25 -0.03 11.53 4.67
C ILE A 25 0.98 11.01 3.65
N VAL A 26 1.90 11.86 3.17
CA VAL A 26 2.93 11.46 2.20
C VAL A 26 3.85 10.37 2.76
N LEU A 27 4.18 10.44 4.05
CA LEU A 27 4.99 9.41 4.72
C LEU A 27 4.25 8.07 4.83
N GLU A 28 2.94 8.12 5.11
CA GLU A 28 2.09 6.93 5.17
C GLU A 28 1.94 6.27 3.79
N ASP A 29 1.69 7.07 2.75
CA ASP A 29 1.61 6.61 1.36
C ASP A 29 2.93 5.98 0.91
N TYR A 30 4.05 6.63 1.23
CA TYR A 30 5.38 6.09 0.94
C TYR A 30 5.62 4.75 1.63
N LYS A 31 5.23 4.62 2.90
CA LYS A 31 5.35 3.36 3.66
C LYS A 31 4.53 2.25 2.99
N THR A 32 3.30 2.55 2.57
CA THR A 32 2.43 1.60 1.88
C THR A 32 3.03 1.16 0.54
N ALA A 33 3.58 2.08 -0.25
CA ALA A 33 4.25 1.77 -1.52
C ALA A 33 5.44 0.83 -1.34
N VAL A 34 6.30 1.09 -0.34
CA VAL A 34 7.48 0.27 -0.05
C VAL A 34 7.09 -1.13 0.41
N ILE A 35 6.08 -1.26 1.28
CA ILE A 35 5.58 -2.55 1.75
C ILE A 35 5.01 -3.37 0.59
N SER A 36 4.19 -2.75 -0.28
CA SER A 36 3.64 -3.41 -1.47
C SER A 36 4.73 -4.00 -2.38
N ARG A 37 5.81 -3.23 -2.58
CA ARG A 37 6.97 -3.68 -3.35
C ARG A 37 7.72 -4.83 -2.68
N GLN A 38 7.94 -4.77 -1.37
CA GLN A 38 8.61 -5.84 -0.63
C GLN A 38 7.81 -7.15 -0.67
N ILE A 39 6.49 -7.08 -0.52
CA ILE A 39 5.59 -8.24 -0.60
C ILE A 39 5.63 -8.85 -2.00
N SER A 40 5.61 -8.03 -3.04
CA SER A 40 5.71 -8.49 -4.43
C SER A 40 7.01 -9.26 -4.71
N LEU A 41 8.14 -8.77 -4.20
CA LEU A 41 9.44 -9.45 -4.31
C LEU A 41 9.48 -10.77 -3.53
N LEU A 42 8.95 -10.78 -2.31
CA LEU A 42 8.91 -11.98 -1.48
C LEU A 42 8.01 -13.05 -2.11
N GLY A 43 6.80 -12.67 -2.52
CA GLY A 43 5.86 -13.57 -3.17
C GLY A 43 6.41 -14.14 -4.48
N ARG A 44 7.09 -13.33 -5.30
CA ARG A 44 7.77 -13.81 -6.51
C ARG A 44 8.82 -14.87 -6.17
N LYS A 45 9.61 -14.66 -5.12
CA LYS A 45 10.60 -15.62 -4.66
C LYS A 45 9.94 -16.93 -4.20
N GLU A 46 8.82 -16.87 -3.50
CA GLU A 46 8.11 -18.07 -3.02
C GLU A 46 7.50 -18.88 -4.16
N VAL A 47 6.95 -18.22 -5.18
CA VAL A 47 6.47 -18.90 -6.40
C VAL A 47 7.63 -19.56 -7.14
N LEU A 48 8.74 -18.84 -7.35
CA LEU A 48 9.90 -19.36 -8.06
C LEU A 48 10.61 -20.50 -7.32
N THR A 49 10.53 -20.54 -5.99
CA THR A 49 11.08 -21.62 -5.17
C THR A 49 10.12 -22.80 -5.01
N GLY A 50 8.96 -22.78 -5.67
CA GLY A 50 7.97 -23.86 -5.64
C GLY A 50 7.18 -23.97 -4.33
N LYS A 51 7.29 -22.98 -3.44
CA LYS A 51 6.52 -22.95 -2.18
C LYS A 51 5.07 -22.51 -2.41
N ALA A 52 4.81 -21.75 -3.48
CA ALA A 52 3.49 -21.33 -3.90
C ALA A 52 3.21 -21.73 -5.36
N LYS A 53 1.95 -22.08 -5.67
CA LYS A 53 1.55 -22.61 -6.98
C LYS A 53 1.30 -21.51 -8.03
N PHE A 54 1.00 -20.29 -7.59
CA PHE A 54 0.69 -19.15 -8.44
C PHE A 54 0.83 -17.85 -7.63
N GLY A 55 1.19 -16.74 -8.29
CA GLY A 55 1.26 -15.43 -7.65
C GLY A 55 1.04 -14.30 -8.65
N VAL A 56 0.12 -13.39 -8.30
CA VAL A 56 -0.12 -12.14 -9.01
C VAL A 56 0.37 -11.02 -8.11
N PHE A 57 1.40 -10.32 -8.56
CA PHE A 57 2.04 -9.25 -7.80
C PHE A 57 1.86 -7.92 -8.53
N GLY A 58 1.60 -6.87 -7.78
CA GLY A 58 1.41 -5.51 -8.28
C GLY A 58 2.72 -4.77 -8.57
N ASP A 59 3.76 -5.49 -9.04
CA ASP A 59 5.07 -4.89 -9.34
C ASP A 59 4.95 -3.77 -10.36
N GLY A 60 5.45 -2.58 -10.01
CA GLY A 60 5.43 -1.39 -10.86
C GLY A 60 4.08 -0.65 -10.90
N LYS A 61 3.09 -1.09 -10.12
CA LYS A 61 1.77 -0.44 -9.99
C LYS A 61 1.52 0.08 -8.58
N GLU A 62 2.53 0.10 -7.73
CA GLU A 62 2.38 0.47 -6.32
C GLU A 62 1.98 1.95 -6.16
N LEU A 63 2.62 2.85 -6.91
CA LEU A 63 2.32 4.29 -6.89
C LEU A 63 0.94 4.67 -7.51
N PRO A 64 0.57 4.20 -8.71
CA PRO A 64 -0.74 4.52 -9.32
C PRO A 64 -1.93 3.84 -8.63
N GLN A 65 -1.71 2.92 -7.68
CA GLN A 65 -2.78 2.30 -6.89
C GLN A 65 -3.06 3.07 -5.60
N ILE A 66 -2.09 3.89 -5.13
CA ILE A 66 -2.21 4.71 -3.92
C ILE A 66 -2.84 6.07 -4.24
N ALA A 67 -2.56 6.62 -5.43
CA ALA A 67 -3.06 7.91 -5.90
C ALA A 67 -4.35 7.82 -6.73
#